data_AF-A0A7W0JB56-F1
#
_entry.id   AF-A0A7W0JB56-F1
#
_cell.length_a   1.000
_cell.length_b   1.000
_cell.length_c   1.000
_cell.angle_alpha   90.00
_cell.angle_beta   90.00
_cell.angle_gamma   90.00
#
_symmetry.space_group_name_H-M   'P 1'
#
loop_
_entity.id
_entity.type
_entity.pdbx_description
1 polymer ?
#
loop_
_entity_poly.entity_id
_entity_poly.type
_entity_poly.pdbx_seq_one_letter_code
_entity_poly.pdbx_strand_id
1 'polypeptide(L)'
;MTAQKAERLMNLTICLLVARNNIAKDRIRQAVEGYHGLTDEAFDRMFDRDKDELRVLGVPIEVGPVTRGFEDEVGYRIYRDKFELPEISLEADEAAVIGLAARVWQHARLASATWQGLRKLKAGGVDLDESAIAILEPQLVSAEPAFDAVLDAVTSRTPVGFDYRASSAVEHTTRSFEPWGIASWHGHW
;
A
#
# COMPACT_ATOMS: atom_id res chain seq x y z
N MET A 1 -2.75 -1.07 19.66
CA MET A 1 -3.19 0.12 18.89
C MET A 1 -4.70 0.02 18.70
N THR A 2 -5.47 1.09 18.87
CA THR A 2 -6.93 1.04 18.63
C THR A 2 -7.23 1.20 17.14
N ALA A 3 -8.34 0.62 16.65
CA ALA A 3 -8.72 0.69 15.23
C ALA A 3 -8.80 2.14 14.71
N GLN A 4 -9.42 3.03 15.49
CA GLN A 4 -9.54 4.45 15.16
C GLN A 4 -8.18 5.18 15.05
N LYS A 5 -7.19 4.76 15.85
CA LYS A 5 -5.83 5.31 15.78
C LYS A 5 -5.10 4.83 14.53
N ALA A 6 -5.20 3.54 14.22
CA ALA A 6 -4.61 2.98 13.00
C ALA A 6 -5.21 3.58 11.73
N GLU A 7 -6.51 3.87 11.73
CA GLU A 7 -7.20 4.57 10.66
C GLU A 7 -6.68 6.01 10.51
N ARG A 8 -6.58 6.76 11.60
CA ARG A 8 -6.06 8.13 11.60
C ARG A 8 -4.63 8.22 11.09
N LEU A 9 -3.74 7.35 11.56
CA LEU A 9 -2.34 7.31 11.06
C LEU A 9 -2.29 6.97 9.57
N MET A 10 -3.11 6.03 9.09
CA MET A 10 -3.17 5.74 7.65
C MET A 10 -3.67 6.96 6.86
N ASN A 11 -4.75 7.60 7.31
CA ASN A 11 -5.32 8.76 6.64
C ASN A 11 -4.34 9.93 6.60
N LEU A 12 -3.56 10.13 7.66
CA LEU A 12 -2.47 11.11 7.68
C LEU A 12 -1.37 10.75 6.66
N THR A 13 -0.90 9.51 6.64
CA THR A 13 0.11 9.06 5.67
C THR A 13 -0.36 9.27 4.23
N ILE A 14 -1.60 8.87 3.91
CA ILE A 14 -2.21 9.09 2.59
C ILE A 14 -2.24 10.58 2.24
N CYS A 15 -2.71 11.41 3.16
CA CYS A 15 -2.81 12.86 2.96
C CYS A 15 -1.46 13.47 2.61
N LEU A 16 -0.40 13.10 3.33
CA LEU A 16 0.94 13.65 3.14
C LEU A 16 1.68 13.07 1.93
N LEU A 17 1.41 11.81 1.56
CA LEU A 17 2.04 11.11 0.43
C LEU A 17 1.44 11.55 -0.91
N VAL A 18 0.12 11.67 -0.99
CA VAL A 18 -0.60 11.96 -2.25
C VAL A 18 -0.58 13.44 -2.61
N ALA A 19 -0.30 14.32 -1.64
CA ALA A 19 -0.10 15.74 -1.90
C ALA A 19 0.92 15.94 -3.04
N ARG A 20 0.87 17.06 -3.78
CA ARG A 20 1.98 17.48 -4.69
C ARG A 20 2.93 18.52 -4.10
N ASN A 21 2.45 19.36 -3.20
CA ASN A 21 3.22 20.37 -2.47
C ASN A 21 3.12 20.12 -0.96
N ASN A 22 3.87 20.89 -0.17
CA ASN A 22 3.74 20.88 1.30
C ASN A 22 2.34 21.35 1.69
N ILE A 23 1.66 20.61 2.57
CA ILE A 23 0.31 20.95 3.05
C ILE A 23 0.39 21.58 4.44
N ALA A 24 -0.29 22.72 4.60
CA ALA A 24 -0.43 23.42 5.88
C ALA A 24 -1.18 22.60 6.94
N LYS A 25 -0.86 22.84 8.22
CA LYS A 25 -1.44 22.13 9.37
C LYS A 25 -2.97 22.20 9.39
N ASP A 26 -3.55 23.36 9.10
CA ASP A 26 -5.01 23.56 9.10
C ASP A 26 -5.72 22.77 8.00
N ARG A 27 -5.07 22.61 6.84
CA ARG A 27 -5.59 21.78 5.75
C ARG A 27 -5.53 20.30 6.13
N ILE A 28 -4.46 19.84 6.76
CA ILE A 28 -4.35 18.47 7.28
C ILE A 28 -5.47 18.18 8.29
N ARG A 29 -5.77 19.12 9.18
CA ARG A 29 -6.86 18.99 10.18
C ARG A 29 -8.24 18.81 9.54
N GLN A 30 -8.49 19.46 8.41
CA GLN A 30 -9.73 19.33 7.63
C GLN A 30 -9.75 18.07 6.75
N ALA A 31 -8.59 17.53 6.45
CA ALA A 31 -8.39 16.42 5.54
C ALA A 31 -8.48 15.06 6.23
N VAL A 32 -7.95 14.96 7.45
CA VAL A 32 -7.72 13.70 8.15
C VAL A 32 -8.84 13.44 9.16
N GLU A 33 -9.60 12.38 8.89
CA GLU A 33 -10.62 11.87 9.79
C GLU A 33 -9.98 11.47 11.13
N GLY A 34 -10.48 12.03 12.23
CA GLY A 34 -9.89 11.90 13.57
C GLY A 34 -9.26 13.19 14.12
N TYR A 35 -9.07 14.23 13.29
CA TYR A 35 -8.68 15.57 13.75
C TYR A 35 -9.81 16.59 13.80
N HIS A 36 -10.95 16.28 13.19
CA HIS A 36 -12.13 17.14 13.19
C HIS A 36 -12.66 17.42 14.59
N GLY A 37 -13.09 18.66 14.83
CA GLY A 37 -13.74 19.06 16.08
C GLY A 37 -12.84 19.13 17.31
N LEU A 38 -11.55 18.78 17.20
CA LEU A 38 -10.57 19.04 18.25
C LEU A 38 -10.38 20.55 18.43
N THR A 39 -9.97 20.98 19.62
CA THR A 39 -9.42 22.33 19.82
C THR A 39 -8.02 22.44 19.24
N ASP A 40 -7.50 23.65 19.06
CA ASP A 40 -6.19 23.88 18.44
C ASP A 40 -5.07 23.18 19.24
N GLU A 41 -5.04 23.36 20.57
CA GLU A 41 -4.08 22.69 21.44
C GLU A 41 -4.20 21.15 21.44
N ALA A 42 -5.42 20.62 21.31
CA ALA A 42 -5.64 19.18 21.26
C ALA A 42 -5.18 18.60 19.92
N PHE A 43 -5.45 19.30 18.83
CA PHE A 43 -4.98 18.95 17.49
C PHE A 43 -3.46 18.97 17.44
N ASP A 44 -2.80 20.05 17.91
CA ASP A 44 -1.35 20.18 17.87
C ASP A 44 -0.63 19.04 18.58
N ARG A 45 -1.06 18.74 19.82
CA ARG A 45 -0.50 17.61 20.59
C ARG A 45 -0.75 16.25 19.93
N MET A 46 -1.92 16.06 19.33
CA MET A 46 -2.26 14.80 18.66
C MET A 46 -1.46 14.64 17.36
N PHE A 47 -1.36 15.69 16.57
CA PHE A 47 -0.60 15.71 15.32
C PHE A 47 0.90 15.51 15.55
N ASP A 48 1.47 16.16 16.57
CA ASP A 48 2.88 15.96 16.93
C ASP A 48 3.15 14.51 17.35
N ARG A 49 2.26 13.92 18.16
CA ARG A 49 2.35 12.51 18.54
C ARG A 49 2.23 11.59 17.33
N ASP A 50 1.26 11.82 16.45
CA ASP A 50 1.05 10.99 15.27
C ASP A 50 2.23 11.08 14.29
N LYS A 51 2.87 12.26 14.14
CA LYS A 51 4.13 12.40 13.39
C LYS A 51 5.25 11.56 14.01
N ASP A 52 5.41 11.60 15.32
CA ASP A 52 6.45 10.84 16.01
C ASP A 52 6.22 9.33 15.85
N GLU A 53 4.97 8.88 15.92
CA GLU A 53 4.64 7.49 15.66
C GLU A 53 4.93 7.08 14.21
N LEU A 54 4.60 7.92 13.24
CA LEU A 54 4.96 7.68 11.84
C LEU A 54 6.48 7.62 11.64
N ARG A 55 7.26 8.48 12.31
CA ARG A 55 8.73 8.42 12.27
C ARG A 55 9.28 7.13 12.85
N VAL A 56 8.72 6.65 13.96
CA VAL A 56 9.09 5.35 14.54
C VAL A 56 8.80 4.19 13.58
N LEU A 57 7.74 4.31 12.77
CA LEU A 57 7.41 3.36 11.70
C LEU A 57 8.25 3.55 10.42
N GLY A 58 9.23 4.45 10.43
CA GLY A 58 10.12 4.70 9.29
C GLY A 58 9.54 5.61 8.20
N VAL A 59 8.42 6.30 8.46
CA VAL A 59 7.79 7.20 7.48
C VAL A 59 8.51 8.57 7.51
N PRO A 60 9.15 9.00 6.40
CA PRO A 60 9.91 10.25 6.37
C PRO A 60 8.99 11.44 6.08
N ILE A 61 8.56 12.11 7.15
CA ILE A 61 7.80 13.36 7.05
C ILE A 61 8.76 14.53 6.95
N GLU A 62 8.67 15.24 5.82
CA GLU A 62 9.45 16.44 5.53
C GLU A 62 8.65 17.69 5.87
N VAL A 63 9.40 18.75 6.21
CA VAL A 63 8.86 20.04 6.63
C VAL A 63 9.46 21.12 5.73
N GLY A 64 8.62 21.96 5.15
CA GLY A 64 9.08 23.04 4.28
C GLY A 64 8.00 24.09 4.02
N PRO A 65 8.30 25.14 3.24
CA PRO A 65 7.32 26.20 2.97
C PRO A 65 6.14 25.67 2.15
N VAL A 66 4.92 26.12 2.46
CA VAL A 66 3.70 25.77 1.70
C VAL A 66 3.75 26.35 0.29
N THR A 67 4.19 27.61 0.16
CA THR A 67 4.32 28.32 -1.11
C THR A 67 5.79 28.62 -1.39
N ARG A 68 6.29 28.23 -2.57
CA ARG A 68 7.68 28.52 -2.96
C ARG A 68 7.91 30.05 -2.99
N GLY A 69 8.88 30.53 -2.21
CA GLY A 69 9.23 31.95 -2.13
C GLY A 69 8.55 32.74 -0.99
N PHE A 70 7.71 32.09 -0.18
CA PHE A 70 7.13 32.67 1.03
C PHE A 70 7.40 31.73 2.22
N GLU A 71 8.16 32.20 3.21
CA GLU A 71 8.62 31.38 4.34
C GLU A 71 7.69 31.44 5.56
N ASP A 72 6.64 32.26 5.52
CA ASP A 72 5.79 32.53 6.68
C ASP A 72 4.91 31.33 7.10
N GLU A 73 4.64 30.39 6.18
CA GLU A 73 3.78 29.23 6.43
C GLU A 73 4.48 27.90 6.18
N VAL A 74 4.54 27.07 7.22
CA VAL A 74 5.16 25.75 7.20
C VAL A 74 4.14 24.68 6.84
N GLY A 75 4.50 23.80 5.92
CA GLY A 75 3.73 22.65 5.51
C GLY A 75 4.51 21.34 5.63
N TYR A 76 3.78 20.24 5.46
CA TYR A 76 4.26 18.88 5.65
C TYR A 76 4.02 18.05 4.39
N ARG A 77 4.93 17.11 4.13
CA ARG A 77 4.87 16.23 2.96
C ARG A 77 5.63 14.93 3.22
N ILE A 78 5.20 13.84 2.59
CA ILE A 78 6.02 12.64 2.42
C ILE A 78 6.44 12.58 0.95
N TYR A 79 7.74 12.52 0.66
CA TYR A 79 8.17 12.30 -0.72
C TYR A 79 8.15 10.81 -1.04
N ARG A 80 7.58 10.49 -2.20
CA ARG A 80 7.40 9.13 -2.70
C ARG A 80 8.72 8.36 -2.78
N ASP A 81 9.76 8.96 -3.35
CA ASP A 81 11.10 8.38 -3.50
C ASP A 81 11.78 8.07 -2.15
N LYS A 82 11.44 8.80 -1.09
CA LYS A 82 11.93 8.53 0.27
C LYS A 82 11.08 7.53 1.04
N PHE A 83 9.81 7.39 0.68
CA PHE A 83 8.86 6.50 1.33
C PHE A 83 8.85 5.10 0.72
N GLU A 84 9.11 4.98 -0.58
CA GLU A 84 9.22 3.71 -1.26
C GLU A 84 10.37 2.89 -0.68
N LEU A 85 10.07 1.63 -0.38
CA LEU A 85 11.09 0.68 0.02
C LEU A 85 11.89 0.30 -1.23
N PRO A 86 13.24 0.27 -1.14
CA PRO A 86 14.04 -0.32 -2.20
C PRO A 86 13.70 -1.81 -2.35
N GLU A 87 14.16 -2.43 -3.42
CA GLU A 87 13.96 -3.87 -3.63
C GLU A 87 14.49 -4.66 -2.43
N ILE A 88 13.62 -5.45 -1.80
CA ILE A 88 13.94 -6.28 -0.63
C ILE A 88 14.04 -7.72 -1.12
N SER A 89 15.20 -8.33 -0.92
CA SER A 89 15.35 -9.78 -1.05
C SER A 89 14.99 -10.42 0.29
N LEU A 90 14.02 -11.33 0.27
CA LEU A 90 13.57 -12.08 1.42
C LEU A 90 13.92 -13.55 1.22
N GLU A 91 14.38 -14.21 2.27
CA GLU A 91 14.49 -15.67 2.30
C GLU A 91 13.09 -16.31 2.34
N ALA A 92 13.00 -17.59 2.00
CA ALA A 92 11.70 -18.26 1.83
C ALA A 92 10.83 -18.28 3.09
N ASP A 93 11.44 -18.43 4.26
CA ASP A 93 10.78 -18.40 5.56
C ASP A 93 10.32 -16.97 5.96
N GLU A 94 11.14 -15.96 5.68
CA GLU A 94 10.79 -14.55 5.90
C GLU A 94 9.60 -14.11 5.03
N ALA A 95 9.61 -14.50 3.75
CA ALA A 95 8.51 -14.24 2.82
C ALA A 95 7.22 -14.92 3.27
N ALA A 96 7.29 -16.15 3.78
CA ALA A 96 6.13 -16.87 4.31
C ALA A 96 5.51 -16.17 5.54
N VAL A 97 6.35 -15.69 6.47
CA VAL A 97 5.90 -14.94 7.66
C VAL A 97 5.23 -13.62 7.26
N ILE A 98 5.84 -12.87 6.36
CA ILE A 98 5.28 -11.61 5.86
C ILE A 98 3.97 -11.85 5.09
N GLY A 99 3.91 -12.89 4.26
CA GLY A 99 2.71 -13.27 3.53
C GLY A 99 1.53 -13.63 4.45
N LEU A 100 1.80 -14.34 5.56
CA LEU A 100 0.78 -14.63 6.56
C LEU A 100 0.28 -13.35 7.25
N ALA A 101 1.20 -12.47 7.65
CA ALA A 101 0.85 -11.19 8.28
C ALA A 101 -0.01 -10.31 7.35
N ALA A 102 0.32 -10.26 6.05
CA ALA A 102 -0.43 -9.51 5.05
C ALA A 102 -1.88 -10.00 4.93
N ARG A 103 -2.11 -11.32 4.93
CA ARG A 103 -3.46 -11.91 4.87
C ARG A 103 -4.30 -11.58 6.10
N VAL A 104 -3.71 -11.64 7.30
CA VAL A 104 -4.39 -11.26 8.55
C VAL A 104 -4.82 -9.79 8.51
N TRP A 105 -3.96 -8.91 7.99
CA TRP A 105 -4.27 -7.49 7.82
C TRP A 105 -5.40 -7.24 6.82
N GLN A 106 -5.41 -7.93 5.67
CA GLN A 106 -6.49 -7.84 4.69
C GLN A 106 -7.86 -8.24 5.26
N HIS A 107 -7.90 -9.34 6.03
CA HIS A 107 -9.14 -9.78 6.69
C HIS A 107 -9.63 -8.82 7.77
N ALA A 108 -8.72 -8.11 8.45
CA ALA A 108 -9.06 -7.11 9.47
C ALA A 108 -9.50 -5.76 8.87
N ARG A 109 -9.21 -5.50 7.58
CA ARG A 109 -9.27 -4.15 6.99
C ARG A 109 -9.96 -4.15 5.63
N LEU A 110 -11.27 -4.39 5.63
CA LEU A 110 -12.13 -4.21 4.45
C LEU A 110 -12.27 -2.71 4.07
N ALA A 111 -11.32 -2.24 3.25
CA ALA A 111 -11.38 -1.38 2.06
C ALA A 111 -12.32 -0.13 1.93
N SER A 112 -13.22 0.21 2.85
CA SER A 112 -14.19 1.30 2.59
C SER A 112 -13.77 2.70 3.07
N ALA A 113 -12.92 2.82 4.09
CA ALA A 113 -12.57 4.10 4.71
C ALA A 113 -11.64 4.98 3.86
N THR A 114 -10.75 4.37 3.07
CA THR A 114 -9.70 5.06 2.31
C THR A 114 -10.26 5.97 1.20
N TRP A 115 -11.29 5.51 0.49
CA TRP A 115 -11.84 6.20 -0.68
C TRP A 115 -12.68 7.43 -0.31
N GLN A 116 -13.30 7.46 0.88
CA GLN A 116 -14.09 8.61 1.34
C GLN A 116 -13.19 9.77 1.76
N GLY A 117 -12.08 9.49 2.46
CA GLY A 117 -11.08 10.50 2.82
C GLY A 117 -10.49 11.18 1.59
N LEU A 118 -10.11 10.42 0.57
CA LEU A 118 -9.55 10.95 -0.68
C LEU A 118 -10.52 11.91 -1.41
N ARG A 119 -11.81 11.58 -1.45
CA ARG A 119 -12.84 12.46 -2.01
C ARG A 119 -12.96 13.78 -1.24
N LYS A 120 -12.83 13.74 0.10
CA LYS A 120 -12.80 14.95 0.95
C LYS A 120 -11.56 15.81 0.65
N LEU A 121 -10.38 15.20 0.44
CA LEU A 121 -9.14 15.91 0.07
C LEU A 121 -9.28 16.67 -1.26
N LYS A 122 -9.81 16.00 -2.28
CA LYS A 122 -10.03 16.59 -3.61
C LYS A 122 -11.06 17.72 -3.54
N ALA A 123 -12.13 17.54 -2.77
CA ALA A 123 -13.13 18.59 -2.51
C ALA A 123 -12.56 19.77 -1.70
N GLY A 124 -11.55 19.54 -0.86
CA GLY A 124 -10.81 20.56 -0.10
C GLY A 124 -9.76 21.34 -0.91
N GLY A 125 -9.61 21.05 -2.21
CA GLY A 125 -8.70 21.74 -3.11
C GLY A 125 -7.25 21.27 -3.07
N VAL A 126 -6.98 20.08 -2.51
CA VAL A 126 -5.62 19.48 -2.55
C VAL A 126 -5.37 18.92 -3.95
N ASP A 127 -4.27 19.32 -4.59
CA ASP A 127 -3.80 18.70 -5.83
C ASP A 127 -3.11 17.37 -5.51
N LEU A 128 -3.62 16.29 -6.11
CA LEU A 128 -3.33 14.90 -5.78
C LEU A 128 -2.54 14.23 -6.90
N ASP A 129 -1.58 13.39 -6.54
CA ASP A 129 -0.95 12.41 -7.43
C ASP A 129 -1.57 11.03 -7.21
N GLU A 130 -2.54 10.67 -8.05
CA GLU A 130 -3.28 9.40 -7.95
C GLU A 130 -2.35 8.17 -8.12
N SER A 131 -1.17 8.33 -8.74
CA SER A 131 -0.20 7.23 -8.91
C SER A 131 0.50 6.81 -7.60
N ALA A 132 0.52 7.68 -6.59
CA ALA A 132 1.09 7.39 -5.28
C ALA A 132 0.19 6.46 -4.43
N ILE A 133 -1.08 6.30 -4.82
CA ILE A 133 -2.05 5.43 -4.14
C ILE A 133 -1.72 3.95 -4.38
N ALA A 134 -1.19 3.61 -5.56
CA ALA A 134 -0.83 2.23 -5.91
C ALA A 134 0.24 1.62 -4.98
N ILE A 135 1.04 2.46 -4.31
CA ILE A 135 2.06 2.05 -3.34
C ILE A 135 1.42 1.53 -2.04
N LEU A 136 0.21 1.97 -1.73
CA LEU A 136 -0.51 1.65 -0.49
C LEU A 136 -1.36 0.39 -0.60
N GLU A 137 -1.43 -0.22 -1.79
CA GLU A 137 -2.10 -1.49 -1.98
C GLU A 137 -1.12 -2.63 -1.71
N PRO A 138 -1.34 -3.48 -0.68
CA PRO A 138 -0.60 -4.71 -0.54
C PRO A 138 -1.00 -5.64 -1.70
N GLN A 139 -0.23 -5.58 -2.78
CA GLN A 139 -0.37 -6.45 -3.94
C GLN A 139 0.22 -7.81 -3.59
N LEU A 140 -0.64 -8.75 -3.19
CA LEU A 140 -0.27 -10.16 -3.20
C LEU A 140 -0.25 -10.57 -4.68
N VAL A 141 0.88 -11.07 -5.16
CA VAL A 141 0.98 -11.56 -6.53
C VAL A 141 -0.15 -12.56 -6.78
N SER A 142 -0.91 -12.29 -7.83
CA SER A 142 -2.10 -13.02 -8.31
C SER A 142 -2.17 -14.47 -7.86
N ALA A 143 -3.29 -14.86 -7.26
CA ALA A 143 -3.64 -16.27 -7.10
C ALA A 143 -3.76 -16.88 -8.50
N GLU A 144 -2.77 -17.68 -8.92
CA GLU A 144 -2.77 -18.37 -10.21
C GLU A 144 -3.92 -19.39 -10.22
N PRO A 145 -4.95 -19.24 -11.07
CA PRO A 145 -6.13 -20.11 -11.03
C PRO A 145 -5.81 -21.59 -11.29
N ALA A 146 -4.70 -21.88 -11.97
CA ALA A 146 -4.24 -23.24 -12.21
C ALA A 146 -3.51 -23.87 -11.02
N PHE A 147 -3.14 -23.10 -9.99
CA PHE A 147 -2.27 -23.57 -8.90
C PHE A 147 -2.83 -24.80 -8.18
N ASP A 148 -4.07 -24.72 -7.69
CA ASP A 148 -4.69 -25.81 -6.93
C ASP A 148 -4.79 -27.09 -7.78
N ALA A 149 -5.17 -26.95 -9.06
CA ALA A 149 -5.30 -28.07 -9.98
C ALA A 149 -3.94 -28.75 -10.26
N VAL A 150 -2.86 -27.98 -10.42
CA VAL A 150 -1.51 -28.53 -10.62
C VAL A 150 -0.98 -29.13 -9.31
N LEU A 151 -1.27 -28.54 -8.16
CA LEU A 151 -0.85 -29.06 -6.85
C LEU A 151 -1.51 -30.40 -6.56
N ASP A 152 -2.81 -30.52 -6.85
CA ASP A 152 -3.55 -31.78 -6.78
C ASP A 152 -2.96 -32.82 -7.74
N ALA A 153 -2.58 -32.41 -8.95
CA ALA A 153 -1.97 -33.29 -9.94
C ALA A 153 -0.58 -33.79 -9.52
N VAL A 154 0.26 -32.94 -8.90
CA VAL A 154 1.54 -33.36 -8.29
C VAL A 154 1.29 -34.38 -7.18
N THR A 155 0.35 -34.08 -6.28
CA THR A 155 0.06 -34.91 -5.10
C THR A 155 -0.52 -36.26 -5.49
N SER A 156 -1.40 -36.28 -6.49
CA SER A 156 -2.03 -37.49 -7.04
C SER A 156 -1.22 -38.19 -8.12
N ARG A 157 -0.10 -37.60 -8.57
CA ARG A 157 0.72 -38.05 -9.72
C ARG A 157 -0.10 -38.24 -10.99
N THR A 158 -0.99 -37.29 -11.25
CA THR A 158 -1.87 -37.31 -12.42
C THR A 158 -1.26 -36.47 -13.55
N PRO A 159 -1.12 -37.00 -14.78
CA PRO A 159 -0.69 -36.21 -15.93
C PRO A 159 -1.65 -35.05 -16.21
N VAL A 160 -1.11 -33.88 -16.54
CA VAL A 160 -1.89 -32.65 -16.81
C VAL A 160 -1.81 -32.32 -18.28
N GLY A 161 -2.96 -31.99 -18.89
CA GLY A 161 -3.06 -31.42 -20.23
C GLY A 161 -3.47 -29.95 -20.18
N PHE A 162 -2.85 -29.10 -20.99
CA PHE A 162 -3.13 -27.66 -21.02
C PHE A 162 -2.83 -27.05 -22.39
N ASP A 163 -3.50 -25.95 -22.71
CA ASP A 163 -3.21 -25.19 -23.92
C ASP A 163 -2.03 -24.24 -23.67
N TYR A 164 -0.96 -24.47 -24.42
CA TYR A 164 0.27 -23.68 -24.34
C TYR A 164 0.42 -22.80 -25.57
N ARG A 165 0.59 -21.49 -25.32
CA ARG A 165 0.97 -20.52 -26.36
C ARG A 165 2.45 -20.19 -26.21
N ALA A 166 3.26 -20.63 -27.18
CA ALA A 166 4.66 -20.24 -27.23
C ALA A 166 4.80 -18.73 -27.50
N SER A 167 5.87 -18.11 -27.02
CA SER A 167 6.10 -16.66 -27.13
C SER A 167 6.07 -16.13 -28.56
N SER A 168 6.41 -16.97 -29.55
CA SER A 168 6.43 -16.64 -30.98
C SER A 168 5.20 -17.12 -31.76
N ALA A 169 4.21 -17.73 -31.11
CA ALA A 169 3.06 -18.36 -31.79
C ALA A 169 1.75 -17.59 -31.53
N VAL A 170 0.93 -17.47 -32.58
CA VAL A 170 -0.42 -16.91 -32.52
C VAL A 170 -1.44 -17.97 -32.08
N GLU A 171 -1.20 -19.24 -32.43
CA GLU A 171 -2.08 -20.36 -32.11
C GLU A 171 -1.66 -21.07 -30.81
N HIS A 172 -2.66 -21.60 -30.11
CA HIS A 172 -2.47 -22.42 -28.91
C HIS A 172 -2.22 -23.87 -29.32
N THR A 173 -1.29 -24.54 -28.63
CA THR A 173 -1.03 -25.97 -28.81
C THR A 173 -1.31 -26.69 -27.51
N THR A 174 -2.13 -27.74 -27.55
CA THR A 174 -2.35 -28.57 -26.37
C THR A 174 -1.10 -29.38 -26.07
N ARG A 175 -0.59 -29.26 -24.84
CA ARG A 175 0.55 -30.02 -24.33
C ARG A 175 0.12 -30.82 -23.11
N SER A 176 0.82 -31.92 -22.87
CA SER A 176 0.69 -32.67 -21.63
C SER A 176 2.05 -32.86 -20.97
N PHE A 177 2.03 -32.96 -19.65
CA PHE A 177 3.22 -33.24 -18.85
C PHE A 177 2.86 -34.05 -17.60
N GLU A 178 3.86 -34.74 -17.06
CA GLU A 178 3.78 -35.39 -15.76
C GLU A 178 4.34 -34.43 -14.71
N PRO A 179 3.54 -33.98 -13.74
CA PRO A 179 3.97 -32.97 -12.79
C PRO A 179 4.82 -33.59 -11.69
N TRP A 180 6.03 -33.06 -11.49
CA TRP A 180 6.97 -33.53 -10.46
C TRP A 180 7.06 -32.61 -9.24
N GLY A 181 6.64 -31.36 -9.38
CA GLY A 181 6.62 -30.35 -8.34
C GLY A 181 6.19 -28.99 -8.88
N ILE A 182 5.92 -28.05 -7.96
CA ILE A 182 5.66 -26.64 -8.27
C ILE A 182 6.72 -25.81 -7.55
N ALA A 183 7.22 -24.78 -8.21
CA ALA A 183 8.18 -23.85 -7.63
C ALA A 183 7.79 -22.42 -8.02
N SER A 184 7.99 -21.46 -7.11
CA SER A 184 7.86 -20.05 -7.45
C SER A 184 9.23 -19.42 -7.66
N TRP A 185 9.36 -18.59 -8.69
CA TRP A 185 10.58 -17.84 -9.01
C TRP A 185 10.22 -16.41 -9.41
N HIS A 186 10.80 -15.41 -8.75
CA HIS A 186 10.51 -13.98 -8.95
C HIS A 186 9.00 -13.63 -8.92
N GLY A 187 8.24 -14.26 -8.02
CA GLY A 187 6.80 -14.02 -7.90
C GLY A 187 5.94 -14.70 -8.97
N HIS A 188 6.53 -15.48 -9.87
CA HIS A 188 5.80 -16.29 -10.84
C HIS A 188 5.80 -17.76 -10.41
N TRP A 189 4.70 -18.47 -10.69
CA TRP A 189 4.52 -19.91 -10.45
C TRP A 189 4.79 -20.72 -11.72
#